data_AF-A0A0D1YPD2-F1
#
_entry.id   AF-A0A0D1YPD2-F1
#
_cell.length_a   1.000
_cell.length_b   1.000
_cell.length_c   1.000
_cell.angle_alpha   90.00
_cell.angle_beta   90.00
_cell.angle_gamma   90.00
#
_symmetry.space_group_name_H-M   'P 1'
#
loop_
_entity.id
_entity.type
_entity.pdbx_description
1 polymer ?
#
loop_
_entity_poly.entity_id
_entity_poly.type
_entity_poly.pdbx_seq_one_letter_code
_entity_poly.pdbx_strand_id
1 'polypeptide(L)'
;MGFNEWIHNANLAVARSFVGKRFRLDGSGHARERKGTYFFTEIRAGLATFFAMAYIISVNATIVSQSGGTCVCPPDSPDLCDSDPEYMLCVAGVQRDLVTATAAISALTTFCMGLFANMPIALAPGMGLNAYFAYTVVGYHGSGLVPYQVAVTAVFVEGFVFVGLTVLGLRQWLARAIPASIKLATGVGIGLYLTLIGLTYSAGIGAVVGAQATPLELAGCKPEFRDEAGMCPTADRMRNPTMWIGIFCGGFLTVMLMMFRVKGAIIFGILLVVTFHPIEKILVVQEWDISGYGGQFGLAFITFLYVDILDCTGTLYSMARFAGAIDEKTQDFEGSAVAYLVDAFGISIGALFGTPPVTAYIESGAGISEGGGTGLTAMTTGLCFFISIFFAPIFASIPPYATGCVLIIVGSLMAKAAKDINWRYIGDSIPAFLTIAIMPFTYSIAYGLIAGIISYMVINTLVWIIEKASGGRIKPADKEYKDPWTYKIEGGVLPPWVTRAARGKKDFWRPYEDVEHNTGAAPAGGAPGMTLEGKEGGSTSIGAAETMAAAGAPERGGFGHKGSSTTSGSEEGEKVKV
;
A
#
# COMPACT_ATOMS: atom_id res chain seq x y z
N MET A 1 -31.63 7.53 25.06
CA MET A 1 -32.30 7.25 23.78
C MET A 1 -31.95 8.24 22.66
N GLY A 2 -31.48 9.47 22.91
CA GLY A 2 -31.36 10.50 21.85
C GLY A 2 -30.18 10.46 20.86
N PHE A 3 -29.03 9.84 21.17
CA PHE A 3 -27.84 9.98 20.30
C PHE A 3 -27.85 9.07 19.06
N ASN A 4 -28.21 7.79 19.22
CA ASN A 4 -28.26 6.84 18.10
C ASN A 4 -29.39 7.18 17.11
N GLU A 5 -30.51 7.70 17.60
CA GLU A 5 -31.64 8.13 16.78
C GLU A 5 -31.29 9.41 15.99
N TRP A 6 -30.57 10.35 16.62
CA TRP A 6 -30.02 11.51 15.92
C TRP A 6 -29.02 11.13 14.82
N ILE A 7 -28.08 10.21 15.10
CA ILE A 7 -27.14 9.68 14.11
C ILE A 7 -27.90 9.05 12.94
N HIS A 8 -28.93 8.25 13.22
CA HIS A 8 -29.73 7.61 12.18
C HIS A 8 -30.47 8.62 11.31
N ASN A 9 -31.13 9.61 11.93
CA ASN A 9 -31.85 10.66 11.21
C ASN A 9 -30.91 11.53 10.37
N ALA A 10 -29.74 11.87 10.89
CA ALA A 10 -28.72 12.62 10.17
C ALA A 10 -28.13 11.80 9.00
N ASN A 11 -27.87 10.49 9.19
CA ASN A 11 -27.44 9.61 8.10
C ASN A 11 -28.48 9.57 6.97
N LEU A 12 -29.77 9.43 7.29
CA LEU A 12 -30.85 9.41 6.30
C LEU A 12 -31.02 10.78 5.61
N ALA A 13 -30.88 11.88 6.35
CA ALA A 13 -30.95 13.22 5.78
C ALA A 13 -29.81 13.47 4.77
N VAL A 14 -28.59 13.04 5.11
CA VAL A 14 -27.43 13.15 4.20
C VAL A 14 -27.57 12.18 3.03
N ALA A 15 -28.05 10.96 3.24
CA ALA A 15 -28.28 9.98 2.18
C ALA A 15 -29.24 10.50 1.11
N ARG A 16 -30.33 11.19 1.51
CA ARG A 16 -31.31 11.80 0.59
C ARG A 16 -30.82 13.09 -0.08
N SER A 17 -29.71 13.65 0.38
CA SER A 17 -29.13 14.88 -0.19
C SER A 17 -28.39 14.62 -1.50
N PHE A 18 -27.98 15.69 -2.19
CA PHE A 18 -27.12 15.61 -3.36
C PHE A 18 -25.81 14.86 -3.07
N VAL A 19 -25.26 15.01 -1.86
CA VAL A 19 -24.04 14.32 -1.44
C VAL A 19 -24.29 12.81 -1.40
N GLY A 20 -25.37 12.37 -0.75
CA GLY A 20 -25.72 10.95 -0.70
C GLY A 20 -25.95 10.33 -2.07
N LYS A 21 -26.58 11.06 -3.00
CA LYS A 21 -26.77 10.60 -4.38
C LYS A 21 -25.47 10.55 -5.19
N ARG A 22 -24.54 11.49 -4.98
CA ARG A 22 -23.23 11.53 -5.68
C ARG A 22 -22.27 10.44 -5.20
N PHE A 23 -22.23 10.18 -3.89
CA PHE A 23 -21.39 9.17 -3.26
C PHE A 23 -22.06 7.79 -3.18
N ARG A 24 -23.34 7.70 -3.55
CA ARG A 24 -24.15 6.48 -3.61
C ARG A 24 -24.33 5.80 -2.25
N LEU A 25 -24.58 6.61 -1.23
CA LEU A 25 -24.79 6.18 0.15
C LEU A 25 -26.05 5.33 0.30
N ASP A 26 -26.05 4.48 1.33
CA ASP A 26 -27.21 3.67 1.72
C ASP A 26 -28.42 4.57 2.05
N GLY A 27 -29.56 4.34 1.40
CA GLY A 27 -30.76 5.17 1.46
C GLY A 27 -30.80 6.38 0.52
N SER A 28 -29.89 6.47 -0.46
CA SER A 28 -29.84 7.58 -1.45
C SER A 28 -30.80 7.42 -2.62
N GLY A 29 -31.31 6.21 -2.87
CA GLY A 29 -32.19 5.91 -4.00
C GLY A 29 -31.48 5.95 -5.35
N HIS A 30 -30.15 5.86 -5.36
CA HIS A 30 -29.34 5.74 -6.57
C HIS A 30 -29.37 4.29 -7.09
N ALA A 31 -29.40 4.07 -8.40
CA ALA A 31 -29.49 2.73 -9.00
C ALA A 31 -28.31 1.80 -8.62
N ARG A 32 -27.15 2.38 -8.25
CA ARG A 32 -25.93 1.68 -7.82
C ARG A 32 -25.55 1.98 -6.36
N GLU A 33 -26.53 1.92 -5.48
CA GLU A 33 -26.34 2.19 -4.05
C GLU A 33 -25.39 1.17 -3.39
N ARG A 34 -24.46 1.65 -2.55
CA ARG A 34 -23.55 0.79 -1.77
C ARG A 34 -24.16 0.54 -0.38
N LYS A 35 -24.71 -0.66 -0.18
CA LYS A 35 -25.31 -1.08 1.11
C LYS A 35 -24.28 -1.03 2.24
N GLY A 36 -24.67 -0.53 3.41
CA GLY A 36 -23.82 -0.42 4.60
C GLY A 36 -22.95 0.84 4.66
N THR A 37 -23.03 1.74 3.67
CA THR A 37 -22.28 3.01 3.64
C THR A 37 -23.11 4.16 4.21
N TYR A 38 -22.81 4.54 5.46
CA TYR A 38 -23.48 5.66 6.14
C TYR A 38 -22.50 6.83 6.34
N PHE A 39 -23.02 8.06 6.37
CA PHE A 39 -22.20 9.28 6.49
C PHE A 39 -21.25 9.26 7.69
N PHE A 40 -21.73 8.93 8.90
CA PHE A 40 -20.86 8.85 10.07
C PHE A 40 -19.88 7.67 10.04
N THR A 41 -20.25 6.57 9.38
CA THR A 41 -19.34 5.42 9.17
C THR A 41 -18.19 5.82 8.27
N GLU A 42 -18.47 6.54 7.19
CA GLU A 42 -17.46 7.06 6.26
C GLU A 42 -16.52 8.07 6.92
N ILE A 43 -17.04 8.97 7.77
CA ILE A 43 -16.20 9.90 8.55
C ILE A 43 -15.28 9.13 9.51
N ARG A 44 -15.83 8.16 10.24
CA ARG A 44 -15.06 7.34 11.18
C ARG A 44 -13.99 6.52 10.46
N ALA A 45 -14.32 5.97 9.30
CA ALA A 45 -13.39 5.26 8.43
C ALA A 45 -12.28 6.19 7.93
N GLY A 46 -12.62 7.40 7.49
CA GLY A 46 -11.63 8.38 7.04
C GLY A 46 -10.67 8.82 8.15
N LEU A 47 -11.20 9.00 9.37
CA LEU A 47 -10.36 9.24 10.55
C LEU A 47 -9.44 8.04 10.84
N ALA A 48 -9.93 6.81 10.74
CA ALA A 48 -9.12 5.62 10.92
C ALA A 48 -8.00 5.52 9.87
N THR A 49 -8.30 5.78 8.60
CA THR A 49 -7.30 5.86 7.53
C THR A 49 -6.28 6.96 7.78
N PHE A 50 -6.71 8.16 8.18
CA PHE A 50 -5.80 9.24 8.50
C PHE A 50 -4.83 8.87 9.64
N PHE A 51 -5.32 8.32 10.75
CA PHE A 51 -4.43 7.89 11.84
C PHE A 51 -3.49 6.76 11.44
N ALA A 52 -3.91 5.87 10.55
CA ALA A 52 -3.04 4.83 10.00
C ALA A 52 -1.94 5.41 9.10
N MET A 53 -2.19 6.55 8.44
CA MET A 53 -1.28 7.18 7.49
C MET A 53 -0.51 8.40 8.03
N ALA A 54 -0.87 8.92 9.20
CA ALA A 54 -0.31 10.16 9.75
C ALA A 54 1.21 10.14 9.91
N TYR A 55 1.79 8.95 10.11
CA TYR A 55 3.24 8.80 10.20
C TYR A 55 3.97 9.19 8.91
N ILE A 56 3.34 9.05 7.74
CA ILE A 56 3.97 9.34 6.43
C ILE A 56 4.47 10.79 6.38
N ILE A 57 3.76 11.71 7.04
CA ILE A 57 4.11 13.13 7.12
C ILE A 57 5.53 13.32 7.65
N SER A 58 5.89 12.63 8.75
CA SER A 58 7.23 12.74 9.33
C SER A 58 8.24 11.83 8.65
N VAL A 59 7.84 10.59 8.29
CA VAL A 59 8.80 9.63 7.74
C VAL A 59 9.26 9.99 6.34
N ASN A 60 8.35 10.48 5.48
CA ASN A 60 8.76 10.96 4.17
C ASN A 60 9.78 12.10 4.30
N ALA A 61 9.50 13.08 5.16
CA ALA A 61 10.40 14.19 5.40
C ALA A 61 11.78 13.73 5.89
N THR A 62 11.83 12.81 6.86
CA THR A 62 13.09 12.28 7.41
C THR A 62 13.91 11.51 6.38
N ILE A 63 13.26 10.70 5.52
CA ILE A 63 13.98 9.94 4.49
C ILE A 63 14.46 10.87 3.37
N VAL A 64 13.59 11.73 2.86
CA VAL A 64 13.94 12.59 1.72
C VAL A 64 14.92 13.68 2.11
N SER A 65 14.88 14.22 3.33
CA SER A 65 15.87 15.19 3.79
C SER A 65 17.30 14.64 3.83
N GLN A 66 17.47 13.32 4.00
CA GLN A 66 18.79 12.68 3.96
C GLN A 66 19.42 12.64 2.58
N SER A 67 18.65 12.92 1.53
CA SER A 67 19.23 13.16 0.21
C SER A 67 20.02 14.48 0.12
N GLY A 68 19.92 15.35 1.14
CA GLY A 68 20.44 16.72 1.12
C GLY A 68 19.45 17.73 0.52
N GLY A 69 18.44 17.26 -0.23
CA GLY A 69 17.45 18.12 -0.86
C GLY A 69 18.11 19.17 -1.76
N THR A 70 17.82 20.44 -1.50
CA THR A 70 18.41 21.57 -2.24
C THR A 70 19.70 22.11 -1.63
N CYS A 71 20.14 21.55 -0.51
CA CYS A 71 21.39 21.92 0.13
C CYS A 71 22.55 21.31 -0.65
N VAL A 72 23.56 22.13 -0.98
CA VAL A 72 24.73 21.67 -1.74
C VAL A 72 25.85 21.35 -0.76
N CYS A 73 26.28 20.10 -0.73
CA CYS A 73 27.47 19.67 -0.01
C CYS A 73 28.70 19.81 -0.93
N PRO A 74 29.77 20.52 -0.51
CA PRO A 74 31.01 20.58 -1.28
C PRO A 74 31.61 19.17 -1.49
N PRO A 75 32.06 18.84 -2.72
CA PRO A 75 32.57 17.50 -3.04
C PRO A 75 33.91 17.16 -2.35
N ASP A 76 34.59 18.15 -1.77
CA ASP A 76 35.86 17.99 -1.06
C ASP A 76 35.69 17.59 0.43
N SER A 77 34.45 17.39 0.90
CA SER A 77 34.19 17.02 2.30
C SER A 77 34.42 15.50 2.52
N PRO A 78 35.30 15.11 3.48
CA PRO A 78 35.60 13.70 3.72
C PRO A 78 34.43 12.92 4.37
N ASP A 79 33.52 13.64 5.05
CA ASP A 79 32.42 13.05 5.84
C ASP A 79 31.03 13.33 5.23
N LEU A 80 30.94 13.62 3.92
CA LEU A 80 29.68 14.00 3.25
C LEU A 80 28.90 15.12 4.00
N CYS A 81 29.60 16.15 4.49
CA CYS A 81 29.02 17.28 5.22
C CYS A 81 28.27 16.95 6.54
N ASP A 82 28.43 15.76 7.14
CA ASP A 82 27.82 15.45 8.44
C ASP A 82 28.35 16.34 9.59
N SER A 83 29.58 16.86 9.45
CA SER A 83 30.25 17.72 10.43
C SER A 83 30.00 19.23 10.23
N ASP A 84 29.34 19.63 9.13
CA ASP A 84 29.07 21.03 8.83
C ASP A 84 27.73 21.50 9.46
N PRO A 85 27.77 22.41 10.45
CA PRO A 85 26.57 22.89 11.11
C PRO A 85 25.67 23.72 10.19
N GLU A 86 26.20 24.42 9.19
CA GLU A 86 25.39 25.23 8.28
C GLU A 86 24.59 24.33 7.32
N TYR A 87 25.23 23.27 6.83
CA TYR A 87 24.57 22.26 6.01
C TYR A 87 23.47 21.54 6.79
N MET A 88 23.72 21.12 8.03
CA MET A 88 22.71 20.44 8.86
C MET A 88 21.53 21.34 9.21
N LEU A 89 21.75 22.65 9.40
CA LEU A 89 20.67 23.63 9.55
C LEU A 89 19.85 23.77 8.26
N CYS A 90 20.50 23.71 7.09
CA CYS A 90 19.82 23.70 5.80
C CYS A 90 18.93 22.46 5.64
N VAL A 91 19.46 21.27 5.93
CA VAL A 91 18.74 19.98 5.87
C VAL A 91 17.54 19.98 6.81
N ALA A 92 17.67 20.53 8.03
CA ALA A 92 16.56 20.67 8.97
C ALA A 92 15.46 21.61 8.43
N GLY A 93 15.82 22.65 7.67
CA GLY A 93 14.88 23.50 6.95
C GLY A 93 14.13 22.73 5.87
N VAL A 94 14.86 21.99 5.02
CA VAL A 94 14.29 21.12 3.98
C VAL A 94 13.35 20.07 4.59
N GLN A 95 13.70 19.49 5.74
CA GLN A 95 12.83 18.54 6.44
C GLN A 95 11.49 19.16 6.84
N ARG A 96 11.49 20.39 7.38
CA ARG A 96 10.24 21.10 7.73
C ARG A 96 9.39 21.40 6.50
N ASP A 97 10.05 21.83 5.42
CA ASP A 97 9.36 22.06 4.16
C ASP A 97 8.73 20.78 3.63
N LEU A 98 9.46 19.66 3.65
CA LEU A 98 8.97 18.36 3.18
C LEU A 98 7.77 17.84 4.00
N VAL A 99 7.72 18.14 5.30
CA VAL A 99 6.54 17.84 6.13
C VAL A 99 5.30 18.58 5.59
N THR A 100 5.43 19.89 5.34
CA THR A 100 4.32 20.70 4.83
C THR A 100 3.92 20.28 3.41
N ALA A 101 4.89 20.02 2.54
CA ALA A 101 4.68 19.54 1.18
C ALA A 101 3.96 18.18 1.18
N THR A 102 4.39 17.24 2.02
CA THR A 102 3.76 15.91 2.17
C THR A 102 2.31 16.04 2.60
N ALA A 103 2.02 16.84 3.64
CA ALA A 103 0.65 17.05 4.11
C ALA A 103 -0.23 17.74 3.04
N ALA A 104 0.31 18.73 2.33
CA ALA A 104 -0.41 19.45 1.28
C ALA A 104 -0.74 18.55 0.07
N ILE A 105 0.24 17.79 -0.43
CA ILE A 105 0.02 16.91 -1.58
C ILE A 105 -0.89 15.74 -1.23
N SER A 106 -0.72 15.12 -0.06
CA SER A 106 -1.61 14.07 0.43
C SER A 106 -3.04 14.59 0.60
N ALA A 107 -3.22 15.80 1.11
CA ALA A 107 -4.54 16.42 1.22
C ALA A 107 -5.20 16.58 -0.15
N LEU A 108 -4.48 17.16 -1.11
CA LEU A 108 -5.00 17.44 -2.45
C LEU A 108 -5.34 16.15 -3.20
N THR A 109 -4.39 15.22 -3.29
CA THR A 109 -4.53 13.98 -4.07
C THR A 109 -5.58 13.04 -3.47
N THR A 110 -5.59 12.89 -2.15
CA THR A 110 -6.60 12.09 -1.45
C THR A 110 -8.01 12.69 -1.59
N PHE A 111 -8.13 14.03 -1.52
CA PHE A 111 -9.41 14.69 -1.73
C PHE A 111 -9.92 14.52 -3.18
N CYS A 112 -9.02 14.66 -4.16
CA CYS A 112 -9.33 14.41 -5.57
C CYS A 112 -9.74 12.95 -5.83
N MET A 113 -9.10 11.98 -5.19
CA MET A 113 -9.45 10.56 -5.31
C MET A 113 -10.87 10.29 -4.79
N GLY A 114 -11.21 10.89 -3.64
CA GLY A 114 -12.56 10.81 -3.10
C GLY A 114 -13.61 11.49 -4.00
N LEU A 115 -13.33 12.70 -4.49
CA LEU A 115 -14.28 13.49 -5.27
C LEU A 115 -14.52 12.95 -6.68
N PHE A 116 -13.46 12.56 -7.39
CA PHE A 116 -13.54 12.17 -8.81
C PHE A 116 -13.71 10.66 -8.99
N ALA A 117 -12.94 9.84 -8.28
CA ALA A 117 -13.00 8.38 -8.44
C ALA A 117 -14.05 7.72 -7.53
N ASN A 118 -14.53 8.40 -6.48
CA ASN A 118 -15.47 7.85 -5.49
C ASN A 118 -14.97 6.53 -4.85
N MET A 119 -13.68 6.46 -4.56
CA MET A 119 -13.01 5.31 -3.94
C MET A 119 -12.51 5.65 -2.53
N PRO A 120 -12.62 4.74 -1.55
CA PRO A 120 -12.17 4.95 -0.17
C PRO A 120 -10.64 4.77 -0.03
N ILE A 121 -9.87 5.30 -0.98
CA ILE A 121 -8.41 5.12 -1.07
C ILE A 121 -7.74 6.47 -0.87
N ALA A 122 -6.78 6.52 0.04
CA ALA A 122 -5.96 7.69 0.30
C ALA A 122 -4.60 7.58 -0.40
N LEU A 123 -4.06 8.73 -0.80
CA LEU A 123 -2.83 8.88 -1.55
C LEU A 123 -1.82 9.70 -0.75
N ALA A 124 -0.56 9.29 -0.83
CA ALA A 124 0.56 9.99 -0.21
C ALA A 124 1.88 9.68 -0.95
N PRO A 125 2.97 10.42 -0.69
CA PRO A 125 4.28 10.13 -1.28
C PRO A 125 4.78 8.74 -0.90
N GLY A 126 4.98 7.84 -1.86
CA GLY A 126 5.17 6.39 -1.67
C GLY A 126 6.43 6.00 -0.91
N MET A 127 6.30 5.44 0.31
CA MET A 127 7.45 5.21 1.21
C MET A 127 8.58 4.39 0.60
N GLY A 128 8.26 3.39 -0.24
CA GLY A 128 9.26 2.59 -0.94
C GLY A 128 9.99 3.38 -2.05
N LEU A 129 9.24 4.20 -2.79
CA LEU A 129 9.74 5.09 -3.83
C LEU A 129 10.59 6.22 -3.23
N ASN A 130 10.21 6.72 -2.05
CA ASN A 130 10.94 7.76 -1.33
C ASN A 130 12.33 7.28 -0.91
N ALA A 131 12.44 6.04 -0.42
CA ALA A 131 13.73 5.45 -0.05
C ALA A 131 14.60 5.19 -1.28
N TYR A 132 14.02 4.68 -2.37
CA TYR A 132 14.76 4.52 -3.64
C TYR A 132 15.23 5.87 -4.19
N PHE A 133 14.37 6.89 -4.16
CA PHE A 133 14.68 8.25 -4.55
C PHE A 133 15.83 8.83 -3.72
N ALA A 134 15.74 8.75 -2.39
CA ALA A 134 16.70 9.36 -1.48
C ALA A 134 18.06 8.63 -1.45
N TYR A 135 18.06 7.29 -1.44
CA TYR A 135 19.30 6.52 -1.23
C TYR A 135 19.94 6.00 -2.52
N THR A 136 19.16 5.71 -3.57
CA THR A 136 19.69 5.11 -4.80
C THR A 136 19.88 6.13 -5.92
N VAL A 137 18.92 7.04 -6.08
CA VAL A 137 18.95 8.02 -7.18
C VAL A 137 19.76 9.24 -6.78
N VAL A 138 19.37 9.91 -5.70
CA VAL A 138 20.06 11.11 -5.19
C VAL A 138 21.25 10.75 -4.30
N GLY A 139 21.15 9.64 -3.55
CA GLY A 139 22.18 9.21 -2.61
C GLY A 139 22.18 10.05 -1.32
N TYR A 140 22.80 9.50 -0.27
CA TYR A 140 22.95 10.21 1.00
C TYR A 140 23.74 11.50 0.76
N HIS A 141 23.16 12.64 1.12
CA HIS A 141 23.70 13.99 0.91
C HIS A 141 24.15 14.29 -0.54
N GLY A 142 23.47 13.72 -1.54
CA GLY A 142 23.74 14.00 -2.96
C GLY A 142 24.90 13.23 -3.56
N SER A 143 25.38 12.17 -2.89
CA SER A 143 26.46 11.30 -3.38
C SER A 143 26.07 10.34 -4.52
N GLY A 144 24.81 10.36 -4.94
CA GLY A 144 24.22 9.41 -5.88
C GLY A 144 24.44 9.75 -7.35
N LEU A 145 23.57 9.18 -8.18
CA LEU A 145 23.67 9.23 -9.65
C LEU A 145 23.29 10.59 -10.22
N VAL A 146 22.35 11.29 -9.60
CA VAL A 146 21.84 12.58 -10.07
C VAL A 146 21.54 13.51 -8.90
N PRO A 147 21.67 14.83 -9.07
CA PRO A 147 21.28 15.77 -8.01
C PRO A 147 19.76 15.74 -7.80
N TYR A 148 19.34 16.12 -6.59
CA TYR A 148 17.94 16.13 -6.17
C TYR A 148 17.02 16.87 -7.15
N GLN A 149 17.45 18.02 -7.67
CA GLN A 149 16.66 18.87 -8.58
C GLN A 149 16.35 18.16 -9.91
N VAL A 150 17.34 17.45 -10.46
CA VAL A 150 17.19 16.63 -11.67
C VAL A 150 16.31 15.41 -11.39
N ALA A 151 16.44 14.79 -10.21
CA ALA A 151 15.59 13.68 -9.82
C ALA A 151 14.10 14.08 -9.70
N VAL A 152 13.80 15.21 -9.05
CA VAL A 152 12.43 15.75 -8.96
C VAL A 152 11.89 16.11 -10.34
N THR A 153 12.74 16.59 -11.25
CA THR A 153 12.35 16.88 -12.65
C THR A 153 12.01 15.59 -13.40
N ALA A 154 12.73 14.49 -13.16
CA ALA A 154 12.41 13.20 -13.74
C ALA A 154 11.01 12.71 -13.30
N VAL A 155 10.70 12.84 -12.01
CA VAL A 155 9.37 12.49 -11.44
C VAL A 155 8.26 13.38 -12.04
N PHE A 156 8.53 14.66 -12.26
CA PHE A 156 7.58 15.57 -12.89
C PHE A 156 7.21 15.13 -14.31
N VAL A 157 8.23 14.83 -15.14
CA VAL A 157 8.06 14.37 -16.52
C VAL A 157 7.37 13.01 -16.56
N GLU A 158 7.74 12.11 -15.65
CA GLU A 158 7.11 10.80 -15.47
C GLU A 158 5.60 10.93 -15.24
N GLY A 159 5.16 11.81 -14.33
CA GLY A 159 3.73 12.01 -14.09
C GLY A 159 2.95 12.41 -15.35
N PHE A 160 3.53 13.24 -16.23
CA PHE A 160 2.91 13.58 -17.52
C PHE A 160 2.86 12.40 -18.49
N VAL A 161 3.93 11.59 -18.53
CA VAL A 161 3.93 10.36 -19.31
C VAL A 161 2.85 9.41 -18.77
N PHE A 162 2.63 9.34 -17.46
CA PHE A 162 1.54 8.56 -16.88
C PHE A 162 0.15 9.07 -17.22
N VAL A 163 -0.05 10.39 -17.23
CA VAL A 163 -1.31 10.96 -17.72
C VAL A 163 -1.54 10.50 -19.16
N GLY A 164 -0.52 10.58 -20.03
CA GLY A 164 -0.58 10.09 -21.41
C GLY A 164 -0.92 8.59 -21.51
N LEU A 165 -0.18 7.74 -20.77
CA LEU A 165 -0.39 6.29 -20.75
C LEU A 165 -1.76 5.88 -20.19
N THR A 166 -2.29 6.64 -19.23
CA THR A 166 -3.62 6.40 -18.64
C THR A 166 -4.72 6.80 -19.62
N VAL A 167 -4.58 7.93 -20.32
CA VAL A 167 -5.52 8.36 -21.37
C VAL A 167 -5.54 7.34 -22.52
N LEU A 168 -4.38 6.79 -22.90
CA LEU A 168 -4.30 5.73 -23.91
C LEU A 168 -4.81 4.36 -23.41
N GLY A 169 -5.09 4.22 -22.12
CA GLY A 169 -5.53 2.98 -21.46
C GLY A 169 -4.47 1.89 -21.34
N LEU A 170 -3.22 2.20 -21.68
CA LEU A 170 -2.12 1.24 -21.58
C LEU A 170 -1.84 0.84 -20.13
N ARG A 171 -2.06 1.77 -19.18
CA ARG A 171 -1.92 1.52 -17.74
C ARG A 171 -2.91 0.45 -17.25
N GLN A 172 -4.15 0.50 -17.74
CA GLN A 172 -5.18 -0.51 -17.42
C GLN A 172 -4.79 -1.88 -17.95
N TRP A 173 -4.31 -1.92 -19.19
CA TRP A 173 -3.87 -3.15 -19.82
C TRP A 173 -2.69 -3.76 -19.09
N LEU A 174 -1.70 -2.95 -18.72
CA LEU A 174 -0.52 -3.36 -17.98
C LEU A 174 -0.90 -3.86 -16.58
N ALA A 175 -1.84 -3.17 -15.92
CA ALA A 175 -2.39 -3.61 -14.66
C ALA A 175 -3.04 -4.99 -14.76
N ARG A 176 -3.74 -5.28 -15.84
CA ARG A 176 -4.37 -6.59 -16.05
C ARG A 176 -3.38 -7.66 -16.53
N ALA A 177 -2.27 -7.28 -17.16
CA ALA A 177 -1.25 -8.22 -17.63
C ALA A 177 -0.47 -8.88 -16.48
N ILE A 178 -0.37 -8.23 -15.31
CA ILE A 178 0.39 -8.76 -14.17
C ILE A 178 -0.44 -9.82 -13.42
N PRO A 179 0.14 -11.00 -13.13
CA PRO A 179 -0.52 -12.04 -12.32
C PRO A 179 -0.91 -11.55 -10.92
N ALA A 180 -2.04 -12.05 -10.41
CA ALA A 180 -2.55 -11.69 -9.08
C ALA A 180 -1.55 -12.02 -7.96
N SER A 181 -0.88 -13.16 -8.05
CA SER A 181 0.15 -13.58 -7.08
C SER A 181 1.28 -12.56 -6.93
N ILE A 182 1.77 -12.00 -8.04
CA ILE A 182 2.83 -10.97 -8.03
C ILE A 182 2.30 -9.64 -7.48
N LYS A 183 1.07 -9.24 -7.84
CA LYS A 183 0.45 -8.02 -7.30
C LYS A 183 0.35 -8.05 -5.78
N LEU A 184 -0.11 -9.18 -5.23
CA LEU A 184 -0.23 -9.36 -3.78
C LEU A 184 1.15 -9.45 -3.10
N ALA A 185 2.09 -10.18 -3.72
CA ALA A 185 3.46 -10.30 -3.24
C ALA A 185 4.21 -8.96 -3.21
N THR A 186 3.92 -8.06 -4.16
CA THR A 186 4.50 -6.72 -4.23
C THR A 186 4.22 -5.92 -2.96
N GLY A 187 2.97 -5.91 -2.49
CA GLY A 187 2.61 -5.23 -1.24
C GLY A 187 3.34 -5.80 -0.01
N VAL A 188 3.49 -7.13 0.06
CA VAL A 188 4.23 -7.79 1.15
C VAL A 188 5.72 -7.47 1.09
N GLY A 189 6.33 -7.51 -0.09
CA GLY A 189 7.75 -7.23 -0.29
C GLY A 189 8.11 -5.77 0.04
N ILE A 190 7.25 -4.81 -0.33
CA ILE A 190 7.39 -3.40 0.06
C ILE A 190 7.30 -3.28 1.59
N GLY A 191 6.39 -3.98 2.26
CA GLY A 191 6.29 -3.99 3.72
C GLY A 191 7.56 -4.51 4.42
N LEU A 192 8.16 -5.58 3.90
CA LEU A 192 9.45 -6.08 4.41
C LEU A 192 10.60 -5.11 4.13
N TYR A 193 10.59 -4.45 2.98
CA TYR A 193 11.57 -3.40 2.65
C TYR A 193 11.48 -2.21 3.63
N LEU A 194 10.27 -1.73 3.93
CA LEU A 194 10.04 -0.69 4.94
C LEU A 194 10.45 -1.14 6.35
N THR A 195 10.20 -2.40 6.68
CA THR A 195 10.64 -2.98 7.95
C THR A 195 12.16 -2.94 8.07
N LEU A 196 12.88 -3.30 6.99
CA LEU A 196 14.33 -3.22 6.95
C LEU A 196 14.81 -1.77 7.13
N ILE A 197 14.23 -0.81 6.42
CA ILE A 197 14.53 0.63 6.58
C ILE A 197 14.32 1.08 8.05
N GLY A 198 13.21 0.69 8.67
CA GLY A 198 12.92 0.99 10.07
C GLY A 198 13.86 0.33 11.09
N LEU A 199 14.58 -0.73 10.69
CA LEU A 199 15.61 -1.37 11.50
C LEU A 199 17.00 -0.74 11.31
N THR A 200 17.25 -0.05 10.20
CA THR A 200 18.53 0.65 9.96
C THR A 200 18.69 1.94 10.77
N TYR A 201 19.91 2.49 10.80
CA TYR A 201 20.23 3.73 11.52
C TYR A 201 19.74 5.01 10.83
N SER A 202 19.57 4.99 9.50
CA SER A 202 19.25 6.21 8.75
C SER A 202 17.84 6.69 9.09
N ALA A 203 16.83 5.83 8.98
CA ALA A 203 15.43 6.21 9.20
C ALA A 203 14.79 5.56 10.44
N GLY A 204 15.56 4.77 11.20
CA GLY A 204 15.01 3.75 12.08
C GLY A 204 15.64 3.64 13.48
N ILE A 205 15.37 2.50 14.12
CA ILE A 205 15.78 2.19 15.50
C ILE A 205 17.30 1.93 15.59
N GLY A 206 17.96 1.61 14.46
CA GLY A 206 19.38 1.30 14.45
C GLY A 206 19.72 -0.09 14.99
N ALA A 207 18.82 -1.05 14.78
CA ALA A 207 18.98 -2.44 15.18
C ALA A 207 19.85 -3.26 14.20
N VAL A 208 19.94 -2.83 12.94
CA VAL A 208 20.69 -3.55 11.88
C VAL A 208 21.60 -2.58 11.14
N VAL A 209 22.81 -3.06 10.78
CA VAL A 209 23.78 -2.36 9.94
C VAL A 209 24.34 -3.30 8.88
N GLY A 210 24.82 -2.75 7.75
CA GLY A 210 25.54 -3.55 6.76
C GLY A 210 26.93 -3.93 7.29
N ALA A 211 27.34 -5.17 7.07
CA ALA A 211 28.69 -5.64 7.41
C ALA A 211 29.43 -6.14 6.15
N GLN A 212 30.75 -6.24 6.24
CA GLN A 212 31.60 -6.68 5.11
C GLN A 212 31.57 -8.21 4.94
N ALA A 213 31.46 -8.96 6.05
CA ALA A 213 31.44 -10.43 6.03
C ALA A 213 30.02 -11.00 5.86
N THR A 214 29.00 -10.25 6.25
CA THR A 214 27.58 -10.63 6.11
C THR A 214 26.78 -9.40 5.68
N PRO A 215 25.79 -9.54 4.78
CA PRO A 215 25.07 -8.37 4.25
C PRO A 215 24.31 -7.57 5.33
N LEU A 216 23.92 -8.20 6.44
CA LEU A 216 23.26 -7.55 7.58
C LEU A 216 23.81 -8.11 8.90
N GLU A 217 24.16 -7.23 9.83
CA GLU A 217 24.62 -7.56 11.18
C GLU A 217 23.86 -6.78 12.26
N LEU A 218 23.77 -7.36 13.46
CA LEU A 218 23.13 -6.75 14.62
C LEU A 218 23.89 -5.51 15.09
N ALA A 219 23.17 -4.40 15.20
CA ALA A 219 23.70 -3.10 15.57
C ALA A 219 23.18 -2.65 16.96
N GLY A 220 23.11 -1.34 17.20
CA GLY A 220 22.69 -0.74 18.47
C GLY A 220 23.84 -0.21 19.34
N CYS A 221 24.95 0.24 18.74
CA CYS A 221 26.00 0.96 19.44
C CYS A 221 25.75 2.48 19.42
N LYS A 222 26.39 3.22 20.35
CA LYS A 222 26.38 4.69 20.32
C LYS A 222 27.20 5.18 19.11
N PRO A 223 26.89 6.37 18.55
CA PRO A 223 27.62 6.91 17.41
C PRO A 223 29.14 7.03 17.66
N GLU A 224 29.55 7.25 18.91
CA GLU A 224 30.95 7.35 19.35
C GLU A 224 31.77 6.04 19.24
N PHE A 225 31.10 4.88 19.21
CA PHE A 225 31.74 3.57 19.15
C PHE A 225 31.55 2.88 17.80
N ARG A 226 31.23 3.65 16.76
CA ARG A 226 31.14 3.14 15.39
C ARG A 226 32.54 3.15 14.78
N ASP A 227 32.92 2.05 14.16
CA ASP A 227 34.14 2.00 13.36
C ASP A 227 33.99 2.88 12.10
N GLU A 228 35.10 3.20 11.42
CA GLU A 228 35.10 3.96 10.15
C GLU A 228 34.22 3.32 9.06
N ALA A 229 33.94 2.02 9.16
CA ALA A 229 33.04 1.27 8.29
C ALA A 229 31.56 1.26 8.76
N GLY A 230 31.22 1.98 9.82
CA GLY A 230 29.88 2.05 10.41
C GLY A 230 29.46 0.84 11.25
N MET A 231 30.35 -0.15 11.44
CA MET A 231 30.08 -1.38 12.19
C MET A 231 30.15 -1.15 13.70
N CYS A 232 29.39 -1.94 14.46
CA CYS A 232 29.45 -1.96 15.92
C CYS A 232 30.37 -3.09 16.41
N PRO A 233 31.38 -2.79 17.25
CA PRO A 233 32.20 -3.80 17.90
C PRO A 233 31.34 -4.83 18.64
N THR A 234 31.77 -6.09 18.67
CA THR A 234 31.04 -7.20 19.31
C THR A 234 30.69 -6.95 20.78
N ALA A 235 31.50 -6.14 21.48
CA ALA A 235 31.29 -5.79 22.88
C ALA A 235 30.15 -4.79 23.14
N ASP A 236 29.77 -3.97 22.15
CA ASP A 236 28.83 -2.83 22.32
C ASP A 236 27.54 -2.94 21.50
N ARG A 237 27.20 -4.15 21.05
CA ARG A 237 25.92 -4.44 20.41
C ARG A 237 24.77 -4.23 21.40
N MET A 238 23.66 -3.66 20.92
CA MET A 238 22.44 -3.37 21.69
C MET A 238 22.61 -2.49 22.95
N ARG A 239 23.68 -1.70 23.05
CA ARG A 239 23.95 -0.82 24.21
C ARG A 239 23.39 0.60 24.08
N ASN A 240 22.82 0.94 22.93
CA ASN A 240 22.26 2.27 22.69
C ASN A 240 20.92 2.44 23.42
N PRO A 241 20.80 3.39 24.37
CA PRO A 241 19.54 3.61 25.07
C PRO A 241 18.41 4.09 24.14
N THR A 242 18.73 4.77 23.02
CA THR A 242 17.70 5.25 22.08
C THR A 242 17.02 4.10 21.32
N MET A 243 17.75 3.03 21.04
CA MET A 243 17.22 1.79 20.45
C MET A 243 16.19 1.15 21.39
N TRP A 244 16.50 1.03 22.69
CA TRP A 244 15.58 0.44 23.67
C TRP A 244 14.35 1.31 23.93
N ILE A 245 14.51 2.64 23.91
CA ILE A 245 13.37 3.58 23.96
C ILE A 245 12.48 3.38 22.73
N GLY A 246 13.06 3.25 21.54
CA GLY A 246 12.33 2.88 20.32
C GLY A 246 11.57 1.57 20.51
N ILE A 247 12.25 0.48 20.89
CA ILE A 247 11.62 -0.86 21.02
C ILE A 247 10.50 -0.87 22.07
N PHE A 248 10.75 -0.36 23.29
CA PHE A 248 9.79 -0.47 24.40
C PHE A 248 8.72 0.63 24.37
N CYS A 249 9.10 1.90 24.21
CA CYS A 249 8.16 3.02 24.21
C CYS A 249 7.55 3.28 22.82
N GLY A 250 8.32 3.06 21.75
CA GLY A 250 7.86 3.27 20.37
C GLY A 250 7.21 2.04 19.72
N GLY A 251 7.63 0.83 20.08
CA GLY A 251 7.12 -0.43 19.51
C GLY A 251 6.12 -1.16 20.41
N PHE A 252 6.58 -1.66 21.56
CA PHE A 252 5.74 -2.48 22.45
C PHE A 252 4.54 -1.70 23.00
N LEU A 253 4.77 -0.47 23.46
CA LEU A 253 3.70 0.40 23.94
C LEU A 253 2.71 0.81 22.84
N THR A 254 3.17 1.08 21.62
CA THR A 254 2.25 1.42 20.50
C THR A 254 1.45 0.21 20.06
N VAL A 255 2.04 -0.99 20.01
CA VAL A 255 1.31 -2.24 19.75
C VAL A 255 0.29 -2.51 20.86
N MET A 256 0.65 -2.26 22.13
CA MET A 256 -0.30 -2.37 23.25
C MET A 256 -1.43 -1.34 23.10
N LEU A 257 -1.13 -0.08 22.77
CA LEU A 257 -2.13 0.97 22.53
C LEU A 257 -3.04 0.65 21.33
N MET A 258 -2.51 0.03 20.27
CA MET A 258 -3.31 -0.49 19.15
C MET A 258 -4.24 -1.62 19.60
N MET A 259 -3.78 -2.55 20.45
CA MET A 259 -4.64 -3.60 21.02
C MET A 259 -5.77 -3.02 21.88
N PHE A 260 -5.52 -1.93 22.61
CA PHE A 260 -6.54 -1.27 23.43
C PHE A 260 -7.41 -0.25 22.67
N ARG A 261 -7.24 -0.09 21.34
CA ARG A 261 -8.01 0.85 20.50
C ARG A 261 -8.11 2.27 21.11
N VAL A 262 -7.08 2.72 21.83
CA VAL A 262 -7.11 4.01 22.53
C VAL A 262 -6.96 5.13 21.51
N LYS A 263 -8.09 5.75 21.15
CA LYS A 263 -8.16 6.91 20.28
C LYS A 263 -7.83 8.16 21.08
N GLY A 264 -6.73 8.85 20.75
CA GLY A 264 -6.64 10.30 20.99
C GLY A 264 -5.56 10.86 21.93
N ALA A 265 -4.52 10.12 22.33
CA ALA A 265 -3.45 10.73 23.15
C ALA A 265 -2.65 11.82 22.39
N ILE A 266 -2.53 11.70 21.07
CA ILE A 266 -1.77 12.63 20.22
C ILE A 266 -2.53 13.97 20.02
N ILE A 267 -3.86 13.96 20.15
CA ILE A 267 -4.74 15.11 19.82
C ILE A 267 -4.64 16.24 20.86
N PHE A 268 -4.34 15.92 22.13
CA PHE A 268 -4.21 16.93 23.20
C PHE A 268 -2.92 17.75 23.11
N GLY A 269 -1.82 17.18 22.61
CA GLY A 269 -0.57 17.93 22.38
C GLY A 269 -0.60 18.81 21.13
N ILE A 270 -1.37 18.37 20.11
CA ILE A 270 -1.58 19.06 18.83
C ILE A 270 -2.26 20.43 19.03
N LEU A 271 -3.25 20.53 19.90
CA LEU A 271 -4.00 21.79 20.14
C LEU A 271 -3.17 22.93 20.77
N LEU A 272 -1.96 22.66 21.26
CA LEU A 272 -1.16 23.60 22.05
C LEU A 272 -0.11 24.36 21.24
N VAL A 273 0.24 23.90 20.03
CA VAL A 273 1.26 24.55 19.17
C VAL A 273 0.77 24.57 17.71
N VAL A 274 0.13 25.67 17.32
CA VAL A 274 -0.20 25.96 15.92
C VAL A 274 0.75 27.03 15.40
N THR A 275 1.62 26.66 14.46
CA THR A 275 2.47 27.61 13.75
C THR A 275 2.59 27.17 12.30
N PHE A 276 2.11 28.01 11.39
CA PHE A 276 2.21 27.79 9.94
C PHE A 276 3.63 28.10 9.46
N HIS A 277 4.30 27.14 8.82
CA HIS A 277 5.60 27.34 8.18
C HIS A 277 5.41 27.34 6.67
N PRO A 278 5.71 28.45 5.96
CA PRO A 278 5.67 28.47 4.50
C PRO A 278 6.83 27.64 3.93
N ILE A 279 6.62 27.03 2.75
CA ILE A 279 7.65 26.28 2.03
C ILE A 279 8.60 27.28 1.36
N GLU A 280 9.89 27.23 1.67
CA GLU A 280 10.88 28.17 1.12
C GLU A 280 11.90 27.50 0.18
N LYS A 281 12.30 26.25 0.44
CA LYS A 281 13.49 25.63 -0.19
C LYS A 281 13.22 24.47 -1.14
N ILE A 282 12.01 23.93 -1.20
CA ILE A 282 11.67 22.74 -2.03
C ILE A 282 10.60 23.01 -3.10
N LEU A 283 9.97 24.19 -3.10
CA LEU A 283 8.91 24.51 -4.04
C LEU A 283 9.50 24.84 -5.42
N VAL A 284 9.08 24.11 -6.46
CA VAL A 284 9.44 24.32 -7.88
C VAL A 284 10.96 24.35 -8.12
N VAL A 285 11.70 23.43 -7.52
CA VAL A 285 13.17 23.33 -7.68
C VAL A 285 13.57 22.41 -8.83
N GLN A 286 12.82 22.49 -9.93
CA GLN A 286 13.05 21.65 -11.11
C GLN A 286 14.15 22.24 -11.97
N GLU A 287 15.16 21.42 -12.29
CA GLU A 287 16.27 21.80 -13.15
C GLU A 287 16.05 21.21 -14.56
N TRP A 288 15.79 22.10 -15.53
CA TRP A 288 15.46 21.73 -16.91
C TRP A 288 16.70 21.62 -17.82
N ASP A 289 17.88 22.03 -17.34
CA ASP A 289 19.14 21.87 -18.09
C ASP A 289 19.74 20.47 -17.86
N ILE A 290 19.19 19.49 -18.58
CA ILE A 290 19.54 18.07 -18.46
C ILE A 290 20.81 17.73 -19.28
N SER A 291 21.43 18.72 -19.94
CA SER A 291 22.51 18.52 -20.92
C SER A 291 23.75 17.82 -20.34
N GLY A 292 24.02 17.96 -19.04
CA GLY A 292 25.12 17.29 -18.33
C GLY A 292 24.85 15.85 -17.86
N TYR A 293 23.58 15.44 -17.74
CA TYR A 293 23.19 14.18 -17.05
C TYR A 293 22.20 13.31 -17.83
N GLY A 294 22.00 13.55 -19.13
CA GLY A 294 20.92 12.92 -19.92
C GLY A 294 20.83 11.40 -19.87
N GLY A 295 21.96 10.69 -19.81
CA GLY A 295 21.97 9.21 -19.69
C GLY A 295 21.50 8.70 -18.32
N GLN A 296 21.92 9.36 -17.25
CA GLN A 296 21.53 9.02 -15.87
C GLN A 296 20.10 9.48 -15.57
N PHE A 297 19.69 10.64 -16.11
CA PHE A 297 18.31 11.09 -16.10
C PHE A 297 17.39 10.06 -16.77
N GLY A 298 17.75 9.57 -17.97
CA GLY A 298 16.96 8.57 -18.68
C GLY A 298 16.83 7.25 -17.91
N LEU A 299 17.90 6.81 -17.24
CA LEU A 299 17.88 5.60 -16.41
C LEU A 299 17.01 5.76 -15.16
N ALA A 300 17.14 6.88 -14.44
CA ALA A 300 16.32 7.20 -13.28
C ALA A 300 14.83 7.32 -13.69
N PHE A 301 14.55 8.05 -14.77
CA PHE A 301 13.22 8.23 -15.35
C PHE A 301 12.57 6.89 -15.73
N ILE A 302 13.25 6.04 -16.50
CA ILE A 302 12.71 4.72 -16.87
C ILE A 302 12.47 3.89 -15.61
N THR A 303 13.35 4.00 -14.62
CA THR A 303 13.26 3.21 -13.39
C THR A 303 12.07 3.60 -12.52
N PHE A 304 11.88 4.89 -12.26
CA PHE A 304 10.67 5.35 -11.58
C PHE A 304 9.43 4.93 -12.36
N LEU A 305 9.42 5.15 -13.68
CA LEU A 305 8.26 4.82 -14.52
C LEU A 305 7.82 3.36 -14.37
N TYR A 306 8.71 2.38 -14.37
CA TYR A 306 8.24 1.00 -14.19
C TYR A 306 7.94 0.64 -12.73
N VAL A 307 8.68 1.19 -11.75
CA VAL A 307 8.43 0.88 -10.34
C VAL A 307 7.08 1.49 -9.91
N ASP A 308 6.79 2.73 -10.28
CA ASP A 308 5.54 3.44 -9.98
C ASP A 308 4.34 2.79 -10.64
N ILE A 309 4.48 2.31 -11.88
CA ILE A 309 3.43 1.51 -12.54
C ILE A 309 3.06 0.32 -11.66
N LEU A 310 4.07 -0.44 -11.23
CA LEU A 310 3.86 -1.72 -10.56
C LEU A 310 3.36 -1.51 -9.14
N ASP A 311 3.90 -0.53 -8.42
CA ASP A 311 3.47 -0.17 -7.08
C ASP A 311 2.03 0.34 -7.09
N CYS A 312 1.73 1.42 -7.83
CA CYS A 312 0.40 2.00 -7.84
C CYS A 312 -0.66 1.02 -8.37
N THR A 313 -0.33 0.24 -9.40
CA THR A 313 -1.21 -0.84 -9.87
C THR A 313 -1.48 -1.86 -8.78
N GLY A 314 -0.43 -2.33 -8.10
CA GLY A 314 -0.54 -3.36 -7.06
C GLY A 314 -1.33 -2.88 -5.85
N THR A 315 -1.07 -1.65 -5.40
CA THR A 315 -1.74 -1.05 -4.25
C THR A 315 -3.19 -0.67 -4.57
N LEU A 316 -3.48 -0.03 -5.70
CA LEU A 316 -4.86 0.26 -6.11
C LEU A 316 -5.68 -1.01 -6.33
N TYR A 317 -5.11 -2.02 -6.99
CA TYR A 317 -5.79 -3.29 -7.20
C TYR A 317 -6.06 -4.00 -5.86
N SER A 318 -5.06 -4.11 -4.97
CA SER A 318 -5.25 -4.76 -3.67
C SER A 318 -6.29 -4.03 -2.81
N MET A 319 -6.30 -2.70 -2.80
CA MET A 319 -7.29 -1.91 -2.07
C MET A 319 -8.69 -1.98 -2.68
N ALA A 320 -8.80 -1.96 -4.01
CA ALA A 320 -10.08 -2.17 -4.67
C ALA A 320 -10.63 -3.58 -4.38
N ARG A 321 -9.77 -4.60 -4.33
CA ARG A 321 -10.15 -5.97 -3.95
C ARG A 321 -10.62 -6.03 -2.50
N PHE A 322 -9.87 -5.39 -1.61
CA PHE A 322 -10.18 -5.35 -0.19
C PHE A 322 -11.49 -4.59 0.11
N ALA A 323 -11.80 -3.56 -0.68
CA ALA A 323 -13.07 -2.84 -0.64
C ALA A 323 -14.24 -3.59 -1.31
N GLY A 324 -14.00 -4.74 -1.95
CA GLY A 324 -15.02 -5.47 -2.71
C GLY A 324 -15.52 -4.73 -3.96
N ALA A 325 -14.71 -3.82 -4.50
CA ALA A 325 -15.05 -2.96 -5.64
C ALA A 325 -14.58 -3.52 -7.01
N ILE A 326 -13.88 -4.66 -7.01
CA ILE A 326 -13.40 -5.32 -8.24
C ILE A 326 -14.50 -6.17 -8.85
N ASP A 327 -14.66 -6.03 -10.16
CA ASP A 327 -15.43 -6.96 -10.98
C ASP A 327 -14.54 -8.16 -11.36
N GLU A 328 -15.00 -9.36 -11.00
CA GLU A 328 -14.28 -10.62 -11.22
C GLU A 328 -14.05 -10.92 -12.70
N LYS A 329 -14.91 -10.44 -13.61
CA LYS A 329 -14.80 -10.71 -15.05
C LYS A 329 -13.77 -9.83 -15.74
N THR A 330 -13.83 -8.53 -15.49
CA THR A 330 -12.93 -7.56 -16.14
C THR A 330 -11.61 -7.38 -15.41
N GLN A 331 -11.51 -7.89 -14.16
CA GLN A 331 -10.37 -7.68 -13.25
C GLN A 331 -10.07 -6.18 -13.06
N ASP A 332 -11.12 -5.37 -13.17
CA ASP A 332 -11.09 -3.91 -13.10
C ASP A 332 -12.13 -3.43 -12.08
N PHE A 333 -12.01 -2.18 -11.64
CA PHE A 333 -12.95 -1.56 -10.71
C PHE A 333 -13.56 -0.30 -11.32
N GLU A 334 -14.75 0.06 -10.83
CA GLU A 334 -15.47 1.22 -11.33
C GLU A 334 -14.69 2.52 -11.07
N GLY A 335 -14.52 3.37 -12.10
CA GLY A 335 -13.79 4.63 -11.97
C GLY A 335 -12.27 4.49 -11.94
N SER A 336 -11.73 3.30 -12.23
CA SER A 336 -10.30 3.02 -12.23
C SER A 336 -9.47 3.94 -13.13
N ALA A 337 -9.93 4.25 -14.34
CA ALA A 337 -9.24 5.22 -15.21
C ALA A 337 -9.12 6.61 -14.57
N VAL A 338 -10.13 7.04 -13.81
CA VAL A 338 -10.11 8.31 -13.07
C VAL A 338 -9.20 8.20 -11.85
N ALA A 339 -9.22 7.07 -11.14
CA ALA A 339 -8.32 6.81 -10.01
C ALA A 339 -6.84 6.87 -10.44
N TYR A 340 -6.49 6.20 -11.53
CA TYR A 340 -5.14 6.25 -12.11
C TYR A 340 -4.77 7.64 -12.64
N LEU A 341 -5.73 8.42 -13.13
CA LEU A 341 -5.46 9.78 -13.60
C LEU A 341 -5.21 10.74 -12.42
N VAL A 342 -5.99 10.63 -11.33
CA VAL A 342 -5.76 11.39 -10.10
C VAL A 342 -4.39 11.07 -9.52
N ASP A 343 -4.00 9.80 -9.51
CA ASP A 343 -2.68 9.34 -9.10
C ASP A 343 -1.56 9.93 -9.98
N ALA A 344 -1.67 9.84 -11.31
CA ALA A 344 -0.69 10.40 -12.24
C ALA A 344 -0.52 11.92 -12.10
N PHE A 345 -1.63 12.66 -11.96
CA PHE A 345 -1.55 14.10 -11.66
C PHE A 345 -0.97 14.36 -10.26
N GLY A 346 -1.22 13.47 -9.30
CA GLY A 346 -0.61 13.52 -7.98
C GLY A 346 0.91 13.42 -8.03
N ILE A 347 1.46 12.56 -8.89
CA ILE A 347 2.90 12.44 -9.12
C ILE A 347 3.48 13.76 -9.66
N SER A 348 2.90 14.32 -10.74
CA SER A 348 3.38 15.59 -11.31
C SER A 348 3.24 16.76 -10.34
N ILE A 349 2.12 16.87 -9.63
CA ILE A 349 1.94 17.97 -8.66
C ILE A 349 2.86 17.76 -7.46
N GLY A 350 3.04 16.53 -6.96
CA GLY A 350 3.96 16.22 -5.86
C GLY A 350 5.40 16.62 -6.18
N ALA A 351 5.85 16.34 -7.39
CA ALA A 351 7.17 16.79 -7.86
C ALA A 351 7.32 18.33 -7.86
N LEU A 352 6.26 19.10 -8.10
CA LEU A 352 6.32 20.57 -7.96
C LEU A 352 6.54 21.02 -6.50
N PHE A 353 6.05 20.23 -5.54
CA PHE A 353 6.31 20.43 -4.12
C PHE A 353 7.65 19.84 -3.65
N GLY A 354 8.48 19.31 -4.56
CA GLY A 354 9.75 18.66 -4.22
C GLY A 354 9.57 17.28 -3.58
N THR A 355 8.37 16.70 -3.60
CA THR A 355 8.18 15.38 -3.02
C THR A 355 8.47 14.29 -4.05
N PRO A 356 8.95 13.11 -3.60
CA PRO A 356 8.94 11.89 -4.40
C PRO A 356 7.52 11.50 -4.87
N PRO A 357 7.40 10.52 -5.79
CA PRO A 357 6.13 10.19 -6.41
C PRO A 357 5.02 9.82 -5.41
N VAL A 358 3.81 10.29 -5.69
CA VAL A 358 2.61 10.01 -4.90
C VAL A 358 1.94 8.75 -5.41
N THR A 359 1.55 7.86 -4.50
CA THR A 359 0.93 6.57 -4.80
C THR A 359 -0.24 6.28 -3.85
N ALA A 360 -1.03 5.25 -4.15
CA ALA A 360 -2.10 4.76 -3.29
C ALA A 360 -1.55 3.90 -2.13
N TYR A 361 -2.11 4.10 -0.94
CA TYR A 361 -1.64 3.44 0.29
C TYR A 361 -2.57 2.34 0.77
N ILE A 362 -1.99 1.25 1.26
CA ILE A 362 -2.75 0.08 1.72
C ILE A 362 -3.35 0.26 3.12
N GLU A 363 -2.89 1.27 3.85
CA GLU A 363 -3.34 1.72 5.15
C GLU A 363 -4.78 2.24 5.08
N SER A 364 -5.23 2.61 3.87
CA SER A 364 -6.64 2.81 3.54
C SER A 364 -7.50 1.59 3.91
N GLY A 365 -6.92 0.39 3.94
CA GLY A 365 -7.53 -0.83 4.45
C GLY A 365 -8.02 -0.71 5.89
N ALA A 366 -7.40 0.11 6.75
CA ALA A 366 -7.89 0.36 8.10
C ALA A 366 -9.27 1.05 8.08
N GLY A 367 -9.45 2.07 7.25
CA GLY A 367 -10.76 2.71 7.08
C GLY A 367 -11.78 1.80 6.41
N ILE A 368 -11.36 1.04 5.38
CA ILE A 368 -12.23 0.06 4.71
C ILE A 368 -12.74 -0.99 5.70
N SER A 369 -11.87 -1.49 6.59
CA SER A 369 -12.23 -2.46 7.63
C SER A 369 -13.19 -1.91 8.71
N GLU A 370 -13.22 -0.59 8.90
CA GLU A 370 -14.15 0.10 9.81
C GLU A 370 -15.51 0.41 9.17
N GLY A 371 -15.69 0.03 7.89
CA GLY A 371 -16.93 0.18 7.12
C GLY A 371 -16.90 1.28 6.06
N GLY A 372 -15.73 1.84 5.74
CA GLY A 372 -15.57 2.85 4.69
C GLY A 372 -15.66 2.23 3.29
N GLY A 373 -16.65 2.64 2.52
CA GLY A 373 -16.92 2.08 1.19
C GLY A 373 -16.99 3.12 0.08
N THR A 374 -16.90 4.43 0.37
CA THR A 374 -17.07 5.49 -0.64
C THR A 374 -15.93 6.51 -0.64
N GLY A 375 -15.93 7.40 -1.63
CA GLY A 375 -15.01 8.53 -1.68
C GLY A 375 -15.13 9.52 -0.51
N LEU A 376 -16.20 9.48 0.29
CA LEU A 376 -16.30 10.30 1.51
C LEU A 376 -15.25 9.92 2.56
N THR A 377 -14.90 8.64 2.65
CA THR A 377 -13.79 8.16 3.47
C THR A 377 -12.49 8.86 3.05
N ALA A 378 -12.17 8.86 1.75
CA ALA A 378 -10.99 9.53 1.22
C ALA A 378 -11.05 11.05 1.45
N MET A 379 -12.16 11.72 1.14
CA MET A 379 -12.29 13.17 1.37
C MET A 379 -12.09 13.55 2.84
N THR A 380 -12.60 12.75 3.77
CA THR A 380 -12.41 12.97 5.22
C THR A 380 -10.92 12.84 5.57
N THR A 381 -10.23 11.83 5.06
CA THR A 381 -8.78 11.67 5.22
C THR A 381 -8.01 12.87 4.64
N GLY A 382 -8.37 13.32 3.44
CA GLY A 382 -7.74 14.47 2.79
C GLY A 382 -7.93 15.77 3.58
N LEU A 383 -9.11 15.97 4.17
CA LEU A 383 -9.36 17.09 5.08
C LEU A 383 -8.53 16.99 6.37
N CYS A 384 -8.32 15.80 6.91
CA CYS A 384 -7.43 15.62 8.06
C CYS A 384 -5.96 15.90 7.70
N PHE A 385 -5.49 15.51 6.52
CA PHE A 385 -4.17 15.90 6.01
C PHE A 385 -4.04 17.41 5.83
N PHE A 386 -5.10 18.07 5.33
CA PHE A 386 -5.12 19.53 5.21
C PHE A 386 -4.98 20.20 6.58
N ILE A 387 -5.73 19.72 7.58
CA ILE A 387 -5.60 20.19 8.97
C ILE A 387 -4.19 19.93 9.52
N SER A 388 -3.52 18.85 9.09
CA SER A 388 -2.17 18.49 9.53
C SER A 388 -1.10 19.48 9.09
N ILE A 389 -1.34 20.27 8.04
CA ILE A 389 -0.40 21.32 7.58
C ILE A 389 -0.12 22.34 8.70
N PHE A 390 -1.12 22.66 9.52
CA PHE A 390 -0.98 23.59 10.64
C PHE A 390 -0.14 23.06 11.81
N PHE A 391 0.15 21.75 11.80
CA PHE A 391 0.92 21.04 12.82
C PHE A 391 2.28 20.57 12.30
N ALA A 392 2.75 21.10 11.16
CA ALA A 392 4.01 20.70 10.55
C ALA A 392 5.22 20.74 11.48
N PRO A 393 5.43 21.76 12.35
CA PRO A 393 6.59 21.79 13.25
C PRO A 393 6.62 20.64 14.27
N ILE A 394 5.43 20.14 14.67
CA ILE A 394 5.33 18.99 15.57
C ILE A 394 5.83 17.73 14.85
N PHE A 395 5.38 17.50 13.61
CA PHE A 395 5.80 16.35 12.81
C PHE A 395 7.30 16.37 12.46
N ALA A 396 7.88 17.55 12.25
CA ALA A 396 9.31 17.71 12.01
C ALA A 396 10.18 17.44 13.26
N SER A 397 9.61 17.55 14.46
CA SER A 397 10.32 17.28 15.71
C SER A 397 10.34 15.81 16.11
N ILE A 398 9.64 14.94 15.37
CA ILE A 398 9.57 13.50 15.69
C ILE A 398 10.94 12.88 15.39
N PRO A 399 11.58 12.25 16.38
CA PRO A 399 12.90 11.69 16.20
C PRO A 399 12.87 10.40 15.34
N PRO A 400 13.93 10.10 14.57
CA PRO A 400 13.97 8.94 13.67
C PRO A 400 13.76 7.57 14.35
N TYR A 401 14.19 7.41 15.61
CA TYR A 401 13.99 6.17 16.36
C TYR A 401 12.51 5.90 16.68
N ALA A 402 11.66 6.94 16.75
CA ALA A 402 10.23 6.78 16.95
C ALA A 402 9.53 6.39 15.63
N THR A 403 9.98 6.94 14.49
CA THR A 403 9.45 6.60 13.17
C THR A 403 9.81 5.18 12.73
N GLY A 404 10.98 4.68 13.13
CA GLY A 404 11.41 3.31 12.83
C GLY A 404 10.44 2.24 13.32
N CYS A 405 9.91 2.39 14.54
CA CYS A 405 8.92 1.46 15.09
C CYS A 405 7.64 1.42 14.27
N VAL A 406 7.20 2.58 13.80
CA VAL A 406 5.98 2.68 12.98
C VAL A 406 6.18 1.98 11.64
N LEU A 407 7.34 2.15 11.00
CA LEU A 407 7.68 1.44 9.76
C LEU A 407 7.65 -0.09 9.92
N ILE A 408 8.15 -0.61 11.04
CA ILE A 408 8.10 -2.06 11.34
C ILE A 408 6.65 -2.53 11.53
N ILE A 409 5.83 -1.76 12.27
CA ILE A 409 4.42 -2.10 12.47
C ILE A 409 3.66 -2.07 11.15
N VAL A 410 3.87 -1.03 10.34
CA VAL A 410 3.27 -0.91 9.01
C VAL A 410 3.65 -2.10 8.14
N GLY A 411 4.94 -2.44 8.07
CA GLY A 411 5.41 -3.62 7.34
C GLY A 411 4.72 -4.92 7.78
N SER A 412 4.51 -5.08 9.09
CA SER A 412 3.74 -6.23 9.63
C SER A 412 2.26 -6.24 9.22
N LEU A 413 1.65 -5.07 9.03
CA LEU A 413 0.28 -4.96 8.52
C LEU A 413 0.21 -5.32 7.04
N MET A 414 1.19 -4.91 6.22
CA MET A 414 1.26 -5.28 4.80
C MET A 414 1.48 -6.79 4.61
N ALA A 415 2.19 -7.44 5.55
CA ALA A 415 2.42 -8.89 5.51
C ALA A 415 1.12 -9.71 5.56
N LYS A 416 -0.01 -9.14 5.98
CA LYS A 416 -1.32 -9.82 5.93
C LYS A 416 -1.72 -10.22 4.51
N ALA A 417 -1.33 -9.45 3.49
CA ALA A 417 -1.61 -9.78 2.09
C ALA A 417 -0.93 -11.09 1.65
N ALA A 418 0.09 -11.56 2.38
CA ALA A 418 0.73 -12.85 2.12
C ALA A 418 -0.25 -14.03 2.28
N LYS A 419 -1.30 -13.88 3.10
CA LYS A 419 -2.35 -14.89 3.27
C LYS A 419 -3.13 -15.13 1.98
N ASP A 420 -3.35 -14.09 1.20
CA ASP A 420 -4.20 -14.14 0.01
C ASP A 420 -3.46 -14.65 -1.24
N ILE A 421 -2.14 -14.85 -1.12
CA ILE A 421 -1.31 -15.48 -2.15
C ILE A 421 -1.63 -16.98 -2.19
N ASN A 422 -1.76 -17.51 -3.40
CA ASN A 422 -2.00 -18.92 -3.61
C ASN A 422 -0.74 -19.76 -3.36
N TRP A 423 -0.58 -20.23 -2.12
CA TRP A 423 0.53 -21.09 -1.72
C TRP A 423 0.40 -22.56 -2.17
N ARG A 424 -0.79 -22.97 -2.66
CA ARG A 424 -1.04 -24.37 -3.06
C ARG A 424 -0.34 -24.72 -4.36
N TYR A 425 -0.28 -23.77 -5.31
CA TYR A 425 0.37 -23.99 -6.59
C TYR A 425 1.79 -23.41 -6.61
N ILE A 426 2.79 -24.30 -6.74
CA ILE A 426 4.22 -23.94 -6.72
C ILE A 426 4.59 -22.94 -7.83
N GLY A 427 3.90 -23.00 -8.98
CA GLY A 427 4.15 -22.08 -10.09
C GLY A 427 3.71 -20.64 -9.83
N ASP A 428 2.87 -20.39 -8.83
CA ASP A 428 2.45 -19.05 -8.40
C ASP A 428 3.16 -18.63 -7.10
N SER A 429 3.43 -19.58 -6.20
CA SER A 429 4.03 -19.31 -4.88
C SER A 429 5.53 -19.02 -4.91
N ILE A 430 6.32 -19.70 -5.77
CA ILE A 430 7.76 -19.42 -5.91
C ILE A 430 8.00 -17.99 -6.45
N PRO A 431 7.36 -17.56 -7.55
CA PRO A 431 7.53 -16.19 -8.03
C PRO A 431 7.11 -15.14 -7.00
N ALA A 432 6.01 -15.39 -6.28
CA ALA A 432 5.56 -14.52 -5.19
C ALA A 432 6.62 -14.44 -4.07
N PHE A 433 7.18 -15.57 -3.63
CA PHE A 433 8.24 -15.59 -2.62
C PHE A 433 9.50 -14.87 -3.07
N LEU A 434 9.95 -15.07 -4.31
CA LEU A 434 11.11 -14.36 -4.87
C LEU A 434 10.88 -12.85 -4.91
N THR A 435 9.68 -12.42 -5.27
CA THR A 435 9.28 -10.99 -5.24
C THR A 435 9.41 -10.44 -3.82
N ILE A 436 8.89 -11.17 -2.82
CA ILE A 436 8.91 -10.75 -1.41
C ILE A 436 10.33 -10.68 -0.85
N ALA A 437 11.18 -11.66 -1.16
CA ALA A 437 12.52 -11.78 -0.57
C ALA A 437 13.56 -10.87 -1.22
N ILE A 438 13.52 -10.72 -2.56
CA ILE A 438 14.57 -9.98 -3.28
C ILE A 438 14.48 -8.48 -3.02
N MET A 439 13.29 -7.93 -2.80
CA MET A 439 13.11 -6.50 -2.49
C MET A 439 13.96 -6.03 -1.29
N PRO A 440 13.79 -6.58 -0.07
CA PRO A 440 14.59 -6.16 1.08
C PRO A 440 16.07 -6.51 0.92
N PHE A 441 16.40 -7.68 0.38
CA PHE A 441 17.81 -8.12 0.30
C PHE A 441 18.65 -7.39 -0.75
N THR A 442 18.03 -6.85 -1.80
CA THR A 442 18.72 -6.06 -2.82
C THR A 442 18.54 -4.55 -2.62
N TYR A 443 17.83 -4.16 -1.56
CA TYR A 443 17.45 -2.77 -1.28
C TYR A 443 16.78 -2.07 -2.48
N SER A 444 16.09 -2.84 -3.33
CA SER A 444 15.55 -2.41 -4.63
C SER A 444 14.23 -3.10 -4.92
N ILE A 445 13.16 -2.31 -4.91
CA ILE A 445 11.79 -2.76 -5.25
C ILE A 445 11.76 -3.30 -6.68
N ALA A 446 12.43 -2.56 -7.56
CA ALA A 446 12.67 -2.86 -8.96
C ALA A 446 13.18 -4.28 -9.21
N TYR A 447 14.30 -4.65 -8.58
CA TYR A 447 14.90 -5.96 -8.79
C TYR A 447 14.02 -7.10 -8.24
N GLY A 448 13.30 -6.85 -7.14
CA GLY A 448 12.32 -7.79 -6.62
C GLY A 448 11.20 -8.10 -7.61
N LEU A 449 10.63 -7.07 -8.23
CA LEU A 449 9.56 -7.22 -9.22
C LEU A 449 10.03 -7.93 -10.49
N ILE A 450 11.20 -7.54 -11.01
CA ILE A 450 11.78 -8.15 -12.21
C ILE A 450 12.00 -9.65 -11.98
N ALA A 451 12.60 -10.01 -10.83
CA ALA A 451 12.82 -11.41 -10.49
C ALA A 451 11.50 -12.20 -10.35
N GLY A 452 10.48 -11.59 -9.74
CA GLY A 452 9.14 -12.16 -9.65
C GLY A 452 8.48 -12.42 -11.01
N ILE A 453 8.46 -11.42 -11.88
CA ILE A 453 7.83 -11.50 -13.20
C ILE A 453 8.57 -12.49 -14.10
N ILE A 454 9.91 -12.42 -14.15
CA ILE A 454 10.71 -13.33 -14.97
C ILE A 454 10.57 -14.77 -14.48
N SER A 455 10.64 -15.01 -13.16
CA SER A 455 10.47 -16.37 -12.63
C SER A 455 9.07 -16.92 -12.92
N TYR A 456 8.02 -16.10 -12.81
CA TYR A 456 6.66 -16.50 -13.19
C TYR A 456 6.57 -16.87 -14.66
N MET A 457 7.12 -16.03 -15.55
CA MET A 457 7.12 -16.29 -17.00
C MET A 457 7.88 -17.57 -17.32
N VAL A 458 9.07 -17.77 -16.76
CA VAL A 458 9.89 -18.95 -17.01
C VAL A 458 9.19 -20.23 -16.52
N ILE A 459 8.73 -20.27 -15.27
CA ILE A 459 8.12 -21.47 -14.68
C ILE A 459 6.83 -21.83 -15.42
N ASN A 460 5.91 -20.86 -15.60
CA ASN A 460 4.63 -21.15 -16.24
C ASN A 460 4.75 -21.46 -17.73
N THR A 461 5.69 -20.83 -18.44
CA THR A 461 5.94 -21.13 -19.86
C THR A 461 6.55 -22.51 -20.02
N LEU A 462 7.52 -22.89 -19.18
CA LEU A 462 8.12 -24.23 -19.22
C LEU A 462 7.09 -25.33 -18.94
N VAL A 463 6.24 -25.15 -17.93
CA VAL A 463 5.13 -26.07 -17.64
C VAL A 463 4.20 -26.22 -18.83
N TRP A 464 3.84 -25.11 -19.48
CA TRP A 464 2.99 -25.13 -20.68
C TRP A 464 3.65 -25.86 -21.85
N ILE A 465 4.96 -25.66 -22.07
CA ILE A 465 5.72 -26.36 -23.11
C ILE A 465 5.74 -27.87 -22.84
N ILE A 466 6.01 -28.29 -21.60
CA ILE A 466 6.08 -29.72 -21.22
C ILE A 466 4.73 -30.41 -21.41
N GLU A 467 3.63 -29.74 -21.05
CA GLU A 467 2.28 -30.27 -21.25
C GLU A 467 1.96 -30.44 -22.74
N LYS A 468 2.30 -29.44 -23.55
CA LYS A 468 2.09 -29.47 -25.00
C LYS A 468 2.96 -30.54 -25.67
N ALA A 469 4.22 -30.68 -25.24
CA ALA A 469 5.15 -31.68 -25.76
C ALA A 469 4.78 -33.11 -25.34
N SER A 470 4.22 -33.30 -24.13
CA SER A 470 3.79 -34.62 -23.63
C SER A 470 2.38 -35.03 -24.09
N GLY A 471 1.70 -34.21 -24.90
CA GLY A 471 0.31 -34.45 -25.30
C GLY A 471 -0.66 -34.49 -24.13
N GLY A 472 -0.37 -33.77 -23.05
CA GLY A 472 -1.16 -33.75 -21.81
C GLY A 472 -0.93 -34.93 -20.86
N ARG A 473 0.07 -35.80 -21.11
CA ARG A 473 0.41 -36.92 -20.21
C ARG A 473 1.14 -36.48 -18.94
N ILE A 474 1.92 -35.40 -19.00
CA ILE A 474 2.62 -34.82 -17.85
C ILE A 474 1.93 -33.51 -17.50
N LYS A 475 1.13 -33.52 -16.43
CA LYS A 475 0.54 -32.33 -15.83
C LYS A 475 1.12 -32.16 -14.43
N PRO A 476 1.51 -30.93 -14.03
CA PRO A 476 1.94 -30.68 -12.66
C PRO A 476 0.79 -30.95 -11.70
N ALA A 477 1.14 -31.43 -10.50
CA ALA A 477 0.20 -31.57 -9.40
C ALA A 477 -0.47 -30.22 -9.09
N ASP A 478 -1.73 -30.25 -8.65
CA ASP A 478 -2.48 -29.07 -8.18
C ASP A 478 -2.70 -27.95 -9.20
N LYS A 479 -2.55 -28.24 -10.50
CA LYS A 479 -2.81 -27.27 -11.58
C LYS A 479 -4.24 -26.71 -11.56
N GLU A 480 -5.20 -27.46 -11.03
CA GLU A 480 -6.60 -27.01 -10.88
C GLU A 480 -6.73 -25.80 -9.95
N TYR A 481 -5.78 -25.61 -9.04
CA TYR A 481 -5.75 -24.48 -8.12
C TYR A 481 -4.99 -23.29 -8.69
N LYS A 482 -4.40 -23.36 -9.89
CA LYS A 482 -3.64 -22.24 -10.47
C LYS A 482 -4.49 -20.98 -10.55
N ASP A 483 -3.91 -19.83 -10.21
CA ASP A 483 -4.61 -18.56 -10.37
C ASP A 483 -4.94 -18.34 -11.85
N PRO A 484 -6.21 -18.06 -12.20
CA PRO A 484 -6.61 -17.86 -13.58
C PRO A 484 -5.92 -16.61 -14.13
N TRP A 485 -4.94 -16.83 -15.02
CA TRP A 485 -4.26 -15.77 -15.74
C TRP A 485 -4.45 -15.98 -17.24
N THR A 486 -4.93 -14.95 -17.93
CA THR A 486 -5.13 -14.97 -19.37
C THR A 486 -4.65 -13.65 -19.97
N TYR A 487 -3.79 -13.75 -20.99
CA TYR A 487 -3.30 -12.60 -21.76
C TYR A 487 -4.39 -11.91 -22.60
N LYS A 488 -5.48 -12.63 -22.92
CA LYS A 488 -6.66 -12.11 -23.62
C LYS A 488 -7.72 -11.61 -22.64
N ILE A 489 -7.52 -10.43 -22.12
CA ILE A 489 -8.52 -9.78 -21.27
C ILE A 489 -9.72 -9.36 -22.15
N GLU A 490 -10.95 -9.74 -21.75
CA GLU A 490 -12.18 -9.23 -22.36
C GLU A 490 -12.24 -7.69 -22.16
N GLY A 491 -12.10 -6.94 -23.25
CA GLY A 491 -12.04 -5.47 -23.24
C GLY A 491 -11.00 -4.85 -24.18
N GLY A 492 -10.02 -5.63 -24.66
CA GLY A 492 -8.99 -5.17 -25.60
C GLY A 492 -7.87 -4.32 -24.97
N VAL A 493 -6.86 -3.97 -25.78
CA VAL A 493 -5.68 -3.16 -25.36
C VAL A 493 -6.02 -1.68 -25.17
N LEU A 494 -7.01 -1.19 -25.93
CA LEU A 494 -7.43 0.21 -25.91
C LEU A 494 -8.75 0.37 -25.16
N PRO A 495 -8.96 1.49 -24.45
CA PRO A 495 -10.24 1.80 -23.84
C PRO A 495 -11.38 1.70 -24.86
N PRO A 496 -12.59 1.29 -24.45
CA PRO A 496 -13.74 1.24 -25.34
C PRO A 496 -14.06 2.59 -25.99
N TRP A 497 -13.79 3.71 -25.31
CA TRP A 497 -13.96 5.05 -25.88
C TRP A 497 -12.92 5.37 -26.96
N VAL A 498 -11.64 5.01 -26.76
CA VAL A 498 -10.57 5.17 -27.78
C VAL A 498 -10.87 4.28 -28.99
N THR A 499 -11.30 3.04 -28.75
CA THR A 499 -11.66 2.11 -29.82
C THR A 499 -12.89 2.60 -30.60
N ARG A 500 -13.87 3.21 -29.91
CA ARG A 500 -15.05 3.82 -30.55
C ARG A 500 -14.70 5.10 -31.32
N ALA A 501 -13.84 5.95 -30.76
CA ALA A 501 -13.36 7.16 -31.40
C ALA A 501 -12.52 6.83 -32.65
N ALA A 502 -11.62 5.85 -32.55
CA ALA A 502 -10.85 5.33 -33.68
C ALA A 502 -11.73 4.67 -34.75
N ARG A 503 -12.89 4.11 -34.37
CA ARG A 503 -13.91 3.58 -35.28
C ARG A 503 -14.96 4.61 -35.72
N GLY A 504 -14.79 5.89 -35.39
CA GLY A 504 -15.67 6.99 -35.83
C GLY A 504 -17.08 7.02 -35.21
N LYS A 505 -17.33 6.30 -34.11
CA LYS A 505 -18.64 6.30 -33.44
C LYS A 505 -18.82 7.58 -32.60
N LYS A 506 -19.91 8.32 -32.83
CA LYS A 506 -20.24 9.56 -32.09
C LYS A 506 -20.58 9.33 -30.60
N ASP A 507 -20.96 8.11 -30.22
CA ASP A 507 -21.30 7.73 -28.84
C ASP A 507 -20.08 7.28 -28.01
N PHE A 508 -18.87 7.70 -28.38
CA PHE A 508 -17.65 7.23 -27.73
C PHE A 508 -17.54 7.60 -26.24
N TRP A 509 -18.30 8.61 -25.78
CA TRP A 509 -18.32 9.09 -24.40
C TRP A 509 -19.23 8.29 -23.44
N ARG A 510 -20.12 7.41 -23.94
CA ARG A 510 -21.10 6.71 -23.08
C ARG A 510 -20.47 5.57 -22.26
N PRO A 511 -20.78 5.39 -20.97
CA PRO A 511 -20.36 4.24 -20.14
C PRO A 511 -20.72 2.89 -20.78
N TYR A 512 -19.94 1.85 -20.47
CA TYR A 512 -20.05 0.51 -21.09
C TYR A 512 -21.41 -0.17 -20.85
N GLU A 513 -22.00 0.01 -19.67
CA GLU A 513 -23.23 -0.68 -19.26
C GLU A 513 -24.51 -0.16 -19.93
N ASP A 514 -24.48 1.03 -20.54
CA ASP A 514 -25.70 1.67 -21.07
C ASP A 514 -26.16 1.12 -22.43
N VAL A 515 -25.35 0.27 -23.08
CA VAL A 515 -25.58 -0.17 -24.47
C VAL A 515 -26.06 -1.62 -24.55
N GLU A 516 -25.54 -2.55 -23.74
CA GLU A 516 -25.96 -3.96 -23.82
C GLU A 516 -27.37 -4.22 -23.26
N HIS A 517 -27.90 -3.34 -22.40
CA HIS A 517 -29.27 -3.47 -21.89
C HIS A 517 -30.36 -2.77 -22.73
N ASN A 518 -30.01 -1.90 -23.69
CA ASN A 518 -30.99 -1.08 -24.41
C ASN A 518 -31.11 -1.40 -25.92
N THR A 519 -30.36 -2.35 -26.46
CA THR A 519 -30.48 -2.75 -27.88
C THR A 519 -31.16 -4.10 -28.11
N GLY A 520 -31.96 -4.58 -27.15
CA GLY A 520 -32.76 -5.81 -27.28
C GLY A 520 -34.21 -5.61 -27.75
N ALA A 521 -34.59 -4.41 -28.22
CA ALA A 521 -35.97 -4.11 -28.60
C ALA A 521 -36.17 -4.01 -30.13
N ALA A 522 -36.80 -5.05 -30.67
CA ALA A 522 -37.67 -5.15 -31.88
C ALA A 522 -37.03 -5.29 -33.29
N PRO A 523 -37.74 -5.88 -34.29
CA PRO A 523 -39.14 -6.32 -34.29
C PRO A 523 -39.39 -7.79 -34.73
N ALA A 524 -40.65 -8.19 -34.56
CA ALA A 524 -41.25 -9.47 -34.91
C ALA A 524 -41.09 -9.90 -36.38
N GLY A 525 -40.91 -11.20 -36.61
CA GLY A 525 -41.10 -11.84 -37.92
C GLY A 525 -40.57 -13.27 -38.00
N GLY A 526 -41.48 -14.25 -37.94
CA GLY A 526 -41.31 -15.57 -38.57
C GLY A 526 -40.78 -16.72 -37.69
N ALA A 527 -41.70 -17.47 -37.07
CA ALA A 527 -41.54 -18.91 -36.81
C ALA A 527 -41.58 -19.68 -38.16
N PRO A 528 -41.14 -20.96 -38.31
CA PRO A 528 -41.39 -22.05 -37.36
C PRO A 528 -40.31 -23.15 -37.20
N GLY A 529 -40.43 -23.94 -36.11
CA GLY A 529 -40.05 -25.36 -36.13
C GLY A 529 -39.39 -25.91 -34.85
N MET A 530 -40.19 -26.63 -34.05
CA MET A 530 -39.90 -27.89 -33.30
C MET A 530 -38.63 -28.01 -32.43
N THR A 531 -38.57 -28.61 -31.24
CA THR A 531 -39.46 -29.37 -30.33
C THR A 531 -38.61 -29.64 -29.09
N LEU A 532 -39.13 -29.50 -27.87
CA LEU A 532 -38.54 -30.08 -26.66
C LEU A 532 -39.63 -30.79 -25.85
N GLU A 533 -39.79 -32.09 -26.10
CA GLU A 533 -40.14 -33.10 -25.09
C GLU A 533 -38.81 -33.79 -24.72
N GLY A 534 -38.48 -34.22 -23.51
CA GLY A 534 -39.20 -34.41 -22.26
C GLY A 534 -38.45 -35.53 -21.51
N LYS A 535 -38.16 -35.37 -20.20
CA LYS A 535 -38.12 -36.49 -19.26
C LYS A 535 -38.04 -36.02 -17.81
N GLU A 536 -39.14 -36.26 -17.11
CA GLU A 536 -39.32 -36.24 -15.66
C GLU A 536 -38.68 -37.46 -14.97
N GLY A 537 -38.50 -37.34 -13.66
CA GLY A 537 -38.37 -38.42 -12.68
C GLY A 537 -37.32 -38.07 -11.63
N GLY A 538 -37.60 -37.92 -10.34
CA GLY A 538 -38.82 -38.03 -9.56
C GLY A 538 -38.46 -37.69 -8.11
N SER A 539 -39.33 -36.95 -7.43
CA SER A 539 -39.25 -36.64 -6.01
C SER A 539 -39.84 -37.77 -5.16
N THR A 540 -39.20 -38.08 -4.03
CA THR A 540 -39.90 -38.65 -2.87
C THR A 540 -39.57 -37.82 -1.63
N SER A 541 -40.61 -37.16 -1.17
CA SER A 541 -40.90 -36.50 0.12
C SER A 541 -40.62 -37.42 1.32
N ILE A 542 -40.47 -37.02 2.60
CA ILE A 542 -41.28 -36.24 3.56
C ILE A 542 -40.35 -36.16 4.81
N GLY A 543 -40.27 -35.17 5.70
CA GLY A 543 -40.97 -33.93 5.99
C GLY A 543 -40.53 -33.40 7.38
N ALA A 544 -40.86 -32.12 7.65
CA ALA A 544 -41.25 -31.46 8.94
C ALA A 544 -40.58 -31.89 10.28
N ALA A 545 -40.29 -31.07 11.30
CA ALA A 545 -40.52 -29.67 11.64
C ALA A 545 -39.68 -29.31 12.90
N GLU A 546 -39.17 -28.08 12.92
CA GLU A 546 -39.25 -27.08 14.00
C GLU A 546 -38.97 -27.37 15.51
N THR A 547 -38.12 -26.48 16.04
CA THR A 547 -38.20 -25.69 17.30
C THR A 547 -37.65 -26.20 18.66
N MET A 548 -36.71 -25.37 19.14
CA MET A 548 -36.51 -24.81 20.50
C MET A 548 -36.01 -25.70 21.66
N ALA A 549 -34.86 -25.30 22.24
CA ALA A 549 -34.78 -24.78 23.61
C ALA A 549 -33.35 -24.28 23.94
N ALA A 550 -33.28 -23.13 24.61
CA ALA A 550 -32.07 -22.54 25.18
C ALA A 550 -32.21 -22.39 26.70
N ALA A 551 -31.05 -22.47 27.37
CA ALA A 551 -30.67 -21.90 28.68
C ALA A 551 -31.09 -22.57 30.01
N GLY A 552 -30.08 -22.75 30.89
CA GLY A 552 -30.22 -22.90 32.34
C GLY A 552 -29.07 -23.66 33.05
N ALA A 553 -28.17 -22.96 33.73
CA ALA A 553 -27.27 -23.48 34.79
C ALA A 553 -27.96 -23.32 36.18
N PRO A 554 -27.37 -23.59 37.39
CA PRO A 554 -26.07 -24.16 37.79
C PRO A 554 -26.07 -25.15 39.01
N GLU A 555 -24.86 -25.53 39.48
CA GLU A 555 -24.40 -25.84 40.87
C GLU A 555 -24.42 -27.25 41.54
N ARG A 556 -23.39 -27.40 42.43
CA ARG A 556 -23.02 -28.43 43.46
C ARG A 556 -22.08 -29.55 42.98
N GLY A 557 -20.91 -29.85 43.56
CA GLY A 557 -20.23 -29.46 44.81
C GLY A 557 -19.69 -30.71 45.53
N GLY A 558 -18.41 -30.74 45.94
CA GLY A 558 -17.94 -31.56 47.08
C GLY A 558 -16.82 -32.61 46.87
N PHE A 559 -15.60 -32.25 47.31
CA PHE A 559 -14.68 -32.98 48.21
C PHE A 559 -14.56 -34.52 48.21
N GLY A 560 -13.32 -35.05 48.25
CA GLY A 560 -13.05 -36.34 48.91
C GLY A 560 -11.73 -37.05 48.58
N HIS A 561 -10.84 -37.10 49.56
CA HIS A 561 -9.44 -37.58 49.58
C HIS A 561 -9.25 -39.12 49.74
N LYS A 562 -8.02 -39.61 49.44
CA LYS A 562 -7.29 -40.84 49.91
C LYS A 562 -7.59 -42.18 49.18
N GLY A 563 -6.63 -43.07 48.92
CA GLY A 563 -5.17 -43.10 49.15
C GLY A 563 -4.58 -44.52 48.94
N SER A 564 -3.25 -44.58 48.71
CA SER A 564 -2.30 -45.72 48.95
C SER A 564 -2.50 -47.02 48.13
N SER A 565 -1.51 -47.82 47.71
CA SER A 565 -0.12 -48.04 48.17
C SER A 565 0.68 -48.94 47.18
N THR A 566 2.00 -48.65 47.09
CA THR A 566 3.18 -49.57 47.13
C THR A 566 3.66 -50.46 45.96
N THR A 567 4.92 -50.16 45.56
CA THR A 567 6.15 -51.01 45.30
C THR A 567 6.13 -52.04 44.16
N SER A 568 7.21 -52.33 43.40
CA SER A 568 8.67 -52.12 43.49
C SER A 568 9.32 -52.58 42.16
N GLY A 569 10.51 -52.09 41.79
CA GLY A 569 11.37 -52.74 40.77
C GLY A 569 12.36 -51.80 40.08
N SER A 570 13.59 -51.81 40.60
CA SER A 570 14.82 -51.14 40.16
C SER A 570 15.42 -51.69 38.87
N GLU A 571 16.11 -50.87 38.06
CA GLU A 571 17.53 -51.01 37.67
C GLU A 571 17.99 -49.96 36.60
N GLU A 572 19.18 -49.40 36.86
CA GLU A 572 20.24 -48.87 35.96
C GLU A 572 19.89 -47.80 34.89
N GLY A 573 20.49 -46.59 34.90
CA GLY A 573 21.91 -46.31 34.64
C GLY A 573 22.11 -46.17 33.12
N GLU A 574 22.31 -45.00 32.52
CA GLU A 574 23.64 -44.41 32.31
C GLU A 574 23.53 -43.02 31.62
N LYS A 575 24.41 -42.10 32.03
CA LYS A 575 24.61 -40.74 31.48
C LYS A 575 25.56 -40.80 30.29
N VAL A 576 25.37 -39.97 29.26
CA VAL A 576 26.50 -39.28 28.58
C VAL A 576 26.07 -37.88 28.14
N LYS A 577 26.85 -36.87 28.59
CA LYS A 577 26.88 -35.48 28.12
C LYS A 577 27.60 -35.40 26.76
N VAL A 578 27.10 -34.59 25.84
CA VAL A 578 27.83 -33.48 25.19
C VAL A 578 26.83 -32.35 24.95
#